data_AF-A0A2J6I2S2-F1
#
_entry.id   AF-A0A2J6I2S2-F1
#
_cell.length_a   1.000
_cell.length_b   1.000
_cell.length_c   1.000
_cell.angle_alpha   90.00
_cell.angle_beta   90.00
_cell.angle_gamma   90.00
#
_symmetry.space_group_name_H-M   'P 1'
#
loop_
_entity.id
_entity.type
_entity.pdbx_description
1 polymer ?
#
loop_
_entity_poly.entity_id
_entity_poly.type
_entity_poly.pdbx_seq_one_letter_code
_entity_poly.pdbx_strand_id
1 'polypeptide(L)'
;MKARIYILTCLVSLFFWTNAIYSQAVSPEKVKTPIGFDKLESLSQVPIKSPAYIDMSWKDKVVPNKDGFMEEFNKPSEFSGIDPVIQNNVNTTRSTATVGQNFPGVSNLSGVAPPDTDGDVGLNHYMQMVNLSFQIWDKNGNSLYGPAASSTLWDGFTGPWTGTNDGDPIVLYDEYSDRWIATQFSLPNYPSGPFYELIAVSETGDPTGAWYRYAYEFANMPDYPKFGVWPDGYYFTINQFAPPSLNFAGAGVCVLDRAAMISGDPNAQMLFFNIGTSYGSLLPADADGATQPAANTPNYLMNMSSNLLRIWEADIDW
;
A
#
# COMPACT_ATOMS: atom_id res chain seq x y z
N MET A 1 61.17 40.47 47.86
CA MET A 1 60.52 40.84 46.59
C MET A 1 59.85 39.58 46.04
N LYS A 2 58.51 39.49 46.09
CA LYS A 2 57.75 38.25 45.83
C LYS A 2 57.53 38.10 44.31
N ALA A 3 58.11 37.07 43.69
CA ALA A 3 57.84 36.72 42.30
C ALA A 3 56.54 35.91 42.22
N ARG A 4 55.54 36.43 41.50
CA ARG A 4 54.26 35.77 41.25
C ARG A 4 54.38 34.86 40.03
N ILE A 5 54.04 33.59 40.21
CA ILE A 5 53.90 32.58 39.17
C ILE A 5 52.53 32.81 38.51
N TYR A 6 52.51 33.05 37.20
CA TYR A 6 51.27 33.05 36.41
C TYR A 6 51.06 31.65 35.86
N ILE A 7 50.09 30.92 36.42
CA ILE A 7 49.58 29.67 35.84
C ILE A 7 48.50 30.08 34.84
N LEU A 8 48.78 29.88 33.55
CA LEU A 8 47.80 30.04 32.49
C LEU A 8 46.98 28.75 32.41
N THR A 9 45.78 28.74 33.00
CA THR A 9 44.83 27.63 32.86
C THR A 9 44.13 27.77 31.50
N CYS A 10 44.54 26.99 30.51
CA CYS A 10 43.78 26.81 29.28
C CYS A 10 42.52 25.98 29.58
N LEU A 11 41.36 26.64 29.66
CA LEU A 11 40.06 25.98 29.63
C LEU A 11 39.79 25.50 28.20
N VAL A 12 40.05 24.23 27.93
CA VAL A 12 39.57 23.55 26.72
C VAL A 12 38.13 23.13 26.98
N SER A 13 37.17 23.96 26.56
CA SER A 13 35.77 23.59 26.49
C SER A 13 35.55 22.66 25.30
N LEU A 14 35.63 21.34 25.55
CA LEU A 14 35.15 20.30 24.65
C LEU A 14 33.62 20.39 24.56
N PHE A 15 33.12 21.07 23.54
CA PHE A 15 31.72 20.95 23.12
C PHE A 15 31.54 19.56 22.50
N PHE A 16 31.10 18.60 23.32
CA PHE A 16 30.51 17.37 22.79
C PHE A 16 29.17 17.75 22.16
N TRP A 17 29.15 17.93 20.84
CA TRP A 17 27.91 17.82 20.07
C TRP A 17 27.51 16.34 20.08
N THR A 18 26.78 15.94 21.12
CA THR A 18 25.96 14.74 21.02
C THR A 18 24.88 15.07 20.00
N ASN A 19 25.04 14.60 18.76
CA ASN A 19 23.91 14.40 17.89
C ASN A 19 23.03 13.37 18.58
N ALA A 20 22.12 13.83 19.43
CA ALA A 20 21.00 13.02 19.84
C ALA A 20 20.24 12.71 18.55
N ILE A 21 20.39 11.49 18.05
CA ILE A 21 19.47 10.91 17.10
C ILE A 21 18.17 10.77 17.89
N TYR A 22 17.39 11.85 17.94
CA TYR A 22 16.03 11.76 18.42
C TYR A 22 15.31 10.87 17.41
N SER A 23 14.84 9.71 17.86
CA SER A 23 13.66 9.11 17.26
C SER A 23 12.60 10.21 17.25
N GLN A 24 12.31 10.74 16.06
CA GLN A 24 11.23 11.69 15.90
C GLN A 24 9.95 10.87 16.00
N ALA A 25 9.39 10.75 17.20
CA ALA A 25 8.04 10.24 17.35
C ALA A 25 7.12 11.22 16.61
N VAL A 26 6.58 10.79 15.47
CA VAL A 26 5.63 11.56 14.67
C VAL A 26 4.24 11.13 15.10
N SER A 27 3.44 12.06 15.64
CA SER A 27 2.01 11.80 15.87
C SER A 27 1.24 11.87 14.55
N PRO A 28 0.12 11.13 14.41
CA PRO A 28 -0.70 11.24 13.21
C PRO A 28 -1.18 12.68 13.02
N GLU A 29 -1.12 13.16 11.79
CA GLU A 29 -1.70 14.47 11.43
C GLU A 29 -3.23 14.43 11.62
N LYS A 30 -3.84 13.29 11.31
CA LYS A 30 -5.29 13.08 11.41
C LYS A 30 -5.61 11.67 11.89
N VAL A 31 -6.64 11.58 12.72
CA VAL A 31 -7.38 10.33 13.01
C VAL A 31 -8.73 10.46 12.32
N LYS A 32 -9.08 9.47 11.49
CA LYS A 32 -10.27 9.52 10.64
C LYS A 32 -11.12 8.29 10.87
N THR A 33 -12.43 8.45 10.80
CA THR A 33 -13.37 7.33 10.61
C THR A 33 -13.79 7.28 9.15
N PRO A 34 -14.30 6.13 8.66
CA PRO A 34 -14.90 6.08 7.34
C PRO A 34 -16.10 7.04 7.28
N ILE A 35 -16.32 7.63 6.11
CA ILE A 35 -17.50 8.47 5.84
C ILE A 35 -18.65 7.66 5.22
N GLY A 36 -18.37 6.41 4.85
CA GLY A 36 -19.35 5.43 4.41
C GLY A 36 -18.96 4.04 4.88
N PHE A 37 -19.95 3.29 5.33
CA PHE A 37 -19.82 1.90 5.72
C PHE A 37 -21.08 1.13 5.34
N ASP A 38 -20.92 -0.06 4.79
CA ASP A 38 -21.98 -1.05 4.74
C ASP A 38 -21.43 -2.49 4.72
N LYS A 39 -22.36 -3.45 4.62
CA LYS A 39 -22.06 -4.85 4.41
C LYS A 39 -22.68 -5.30 3.09
N LEU A 40 -21.85 -5.82 2.19
CA LEU A 40 -22.29 -6.66 1.08
C LEU A 40 -22.56 -8.07 1.62
N GLU A 41 -23.78 -8.59 1.45
CA GLU A 41 -24.15 -9.90 2.00
C GLU A 41 -23.52 -11.10 1.27
N SER A 42 -23.34 -11.00 -0.05
CA SER A 42 -22.68 -12.05 -0.83
C SER A 42 -22.30 -11.54 -2.21
N LEU A 43 -21.01 -11.54 -2.53
CA LEU A 43 -20.50 -11.16 -3.85
C LEU A 43 -21.01 -12.09 -4.95
N SER A 44 -21.13 -13.39 -4.67
CA SER A 44 -21.62 -14.38 -5.64
C SER A 44 -23.07 -14.10 -6.10
N GLN A 45 -23.85 -13.33 -5.32
CA GLN A 45 -25.21 -12.93 -5.67
C GLN A 45 -25.29 -11.57 -6.39
N VAL A 46 -24.19 -10.82 -6.43
CA VAL A 46 -24.13 -9.56 -7.18
C VAL A 46 -24.04 -9.86 -8.67
N PRO A 47 -24.92 -9.32 -9.51
CA PRO A 47 -24.81 -9.47 -10.96
C PRO A 47 -23.48 -8.91 -11.46
N ILE A 48 -22.75 -9.71 -12.24
CA ILE A 48 -21.47 -9.31 -12.80
C ILE A 48 -21.67 -8.09 -13.72
N LYS A 49 -20.94 -7.01 -13.45
CA LYS A 49 -20.73 -5.93 -14.42
C LYS A 49 -19.55 -6.33 -15.30
N SER A 50 -19.76 -6.49 -16.60
CA SER A 50 -18.66 -6.83 -17.51
C SER A 50 -17.61 -5.72 -17.57
N PRO A 51 -16.30 -6.04 -17.51
CA PRO A 51 -15.25 -5.06 -17.80
C PRO A 51 -15.44 -4.44 -19.19
N ALA A 52 -15.22 -3.13 -19.29
CA ALA A 52 -15.33 -2.38 -20.53
C ALA A 52 -13.98 -1.78 -20.91
N TYR A 53 -13.71 -1.73 -22.22
CA TYR A 53 -12.57 -1.01 -22.77
C TYR A 53 -12.77 0.50 -22.58
N ILE A 54 -11.73 1.18 -22.10
CA ILE A 54 -11.71 2.63 -21.90
C ILE A 54 -10.86 3.28 -22.99
N ASP A 55 -11.42 4.22 -23.73
CA ASP A 55 -10.64 4.97 -24.71
C ASP A 55 -9.69 5.95 -24.01
N MET A 56 -8.39 5.64 -24.09
CA MET A 56 -7.30 6.49 -23.60
C MET A 56 -6.59 7.27 -24.71
N SER A 57 -7.26 7.52 -25.84
CA SER A 57 -6.69 8.33 -26.94
C SER A 57 -6.16 9.69 -26.47
N TRP A 58 -6.69 10.24 -25.38
CA TRP A 58 -6.25 11.47 -24.75
C TRP A 58 -4.86 11.42 -24.07
N LYS A 59 -4.31 10.24 -23.76
CA LYS A 59 -2.96 10.12 -23.15
C LYS A 59 -1.83 10.09 -24.21
N ASP A 60 -2.11 10.46 -25.46
CA ASP A 60 -1.19 10.38 -26.61
C ASP A 60 -0.51 8.99 -26.80
N LYS A 61 -0.98 7.95 -26.09
CA LYS A 61 -0.34 6.63 -25.93
C LYS A 61 1.14 6.71 -25.49
N VAL A 62 1.58 7.83 -24.92
CA VAL A 62 2.91 7.99 -24.38
C VAL A 62 2.78 8.00 -22.85
N VAL A 63 3.37 7.00 -22.20
CA VAL A 63 3.62 7.06 -20.76
C VAL A 63 5.02 7.67 -20.60
N PRO A 64 5.14 8.98 -20.34
CA PRO A 64 6.44 9.60 -20.18
C PRO A 64 7.11 9.01 -18.94
N ASN A 65 8.36 8.56 -19.09
CA ASN A 65 9.22 8.22 -17.97
C ASN A 65 9.59 9.53 -17.25
N LYS A 66 8.86 9.86 -16.17
CA LYS A 66 9.01 11.13 -15.44
C LYS A 66 10.13 11.09 -14.40
N ASP A 67 10.67 9.92 -14.10
CA ASP A 67 11.61 9.73 -12.99
C ASP A 67 13.08 9.76 -13.43
N GLY A 68 13.35 10.05 -14.71
CA GLY A 68 14.72 10.03 -15.22
C GLY A 68 15.40 8.67 -15.04
N PHE A 69 14.62 7.58 -14.87
CA PHE A 69 15.12 6.24 -14.54
C PHE A 69 16.23 5.80 -15.51
N MET A 70 16.11 6.14 -16.80
CA MET A 70 17.15 5.85 -17.80
C MET A 70 18.44 6.67 -17.61
N GLU A 71 18.34 7.90 -17.10
CA GLU A 71 19.50 8.73 -16.78
C GLU A 71 20.23 8.23 -15.52
N GLU A 72 19.52 7.55 -14.63
CA GLU A 72 20.10 6.88 -13.47
C GLU A 72 21.00 5.69 -13.86
N PHE A 73 20.61 4.87 -14.85
CA PHE A 73 21.47 3.80 -15.40
C PHE A 73 22.67 4.32 -16.22
N ASN A 74 22.65 5.59 -16.63
CA ASN A 74 23.81 6.19 -17.29
C ASN A 74 24.93 6.55 -16.29
N LYS A 75 24.66 6.50 -14.98
CA LYS A 75 25.70 6.65 -13.97
C LYS A 75 26.37 5.28 -13.74
N PRO A 76 27.68 5.15 -13.96
CA PRO A 76 28.38 3.92 -13.58
C PRO A 76 28.20 3.68 -12.08
N SER A 77 27.92 2.42 -11.70
CA SER A 77 27.83 2.01 -10.30
C SER A 77 29.06 2.49 -9.53
N GLU A 78 28.85 3.21 -8.42
CA GLU A 78 29.93 3.58 -7.50
C GLU A 78 30.51 2.35 -6.79
N PHE A 79 29.76 1.25 -6.76
CA PHE A 79 30.20 -0.03 -6.22
C PHE A 79 30.93 -0.84 -7.30
N SER A 80 32.17 -1.22 -7.00
CA SER A 80 32.99 -2.11 -7.82
C SER A 80 33.41 -3.32 -6.99
N GLY A 81 33.48 -4.49 -7.63
CA GLY A 81 33.80 -5.76 -6.97
C GLY A 81 32.57 -6.64 -6.70
N ILE A 82 32.81 -7.77 -6.04
CA ILE A 82 31.75 -8.69 -5.61
C ILE A 82 31.07 -8.06 -4.38
N ASP A 83 29.72 -8.04 -4.37
CA ASP A 83 28.94 -7.59 -3.23
C ASP A 83 29.38 -8.31 -1.93
N PRO A 84 29.86 -7.59 -0.89
CA PRO A 84 30.38 -8.21 0.33
C PRO A 84 29.31 -8.96 1.15
N VAL A 85 28.02 -8.71 0.89
CA VAL A 85 26.89 -9.44 1.49
C VAL A 85 26.23 -10.43 0.53
N ILE A 86 26.88 -10.73 -0.61
CA ILE A 86 26.37 -11.73 -1.54
C ILE A 86 26.17 -13.08 -0.83
N GLN A 87 24.94 -13.58 -0.85
CA GLN A 87 24.65 -14.90 -0.30
C GLN A 87 25.22 -15.95 -1.24
N ASN A 88 26.44 -16.42 -0.95
CA ASN A 88 27.15 -17.41 -1.76
C ASN A 88 26.89 -18.87 -1.32
N ASN A 89 26.13 -19.07 -0.24
CA ASN A 89 25.80 -20.38 0.30
C ASN A 89 24.31 -20.45 0.65
N VAL A 90 23.66 -21.54 0.23
CA VAL A 90 22.30 -21.87 0.65
C VAL A 90 22.40 -22.69 1.93
N ASN A 91 22.13 -22.06 3.09
CA ASN A 91 22.29 -22.68 4.41
C ASN A 91 21.20 -23.72 4.76
N THR A 92 20.24 -23.98 3.86
CA THR A 92 19.13 -24.92 4.08
C THR A 92 18.78 -25.67 2.80
N THR A 93 18.52 -26.96 2.88
CA THR A 93 17.90 -27.75 1.80
C THR A 93 16.43 -27.36 1.66
N ARG A 94 16.15 -26.17 1.12
CA ARG A 94 14.83 -25.91 0.53
C ARG A 94 14.76 -26.76 -0.73
N SER A 95 13.86 -27.74 -0.74
CA SER A 95 13.48 -28.43 -1.97
C SER A 95 13.11 -27.40 -3.02
N THR A 96 13.55 -27.60 -4.26
CA THR A 96 13.15 -26.74 -5.38
C THR A 96 11.63 -26.60 -5.39
N ALA A 97 11.13 -25.37 -5.43
CA ALA A 97 9.70 -25.14 -5.52
C ALA A 97 9.15 -25.79 -6.80
N THR A 98 8.11 -26.61 -6.66
CA THR A 98 7.38 -27.18 -7.79
C THR A 98 6.13 -26.35 -8.04
N VAL A 99 5.85 -26.02 -9.30
CA VAL A 99 4.60 -25.35 -9.66
C VAL A 99 3.44 -26.32 -9.41
N GLY A 100 2.59 -25.98 -8.43
CA GLY A 100 1.41 -26.77 -8.09
C GLY A 100 0.26 -26.56 -9.08
N GLN A 101 0.03 -25.32 -9.51
CA GLN A 101 -1.05 -24.93 -10.42
C GLN A 101 -0.66 -23.67 -11.19
N ASN A 102 -1.13 -23.56 -12.44
CA ASN A 102 -1.05 -22.33 -13.23
C ASN A 102 -2.45 -21.71 -13.36
N PHE A 103 -2.50 -20.38 -13.32
CA PHE A 103 -3.71 -19.60 -13.52
C PHE A 103 -3.59 -18.77 -14.80
N PRO A 104 -4.64 -18.66 -15.63
CA PRO A 104 -4.59 -17.82 -16.83
C PRO A 104 -4.31 -16.35 -16.54
N GLY A 105 -4.70 -15.88 -15.34
CA GLY A 105 -4.68 -14.48 -14.95
C GLY A 105 -5.72 -13.62 -15.67
N VAL A 106 -5.96 -12.42 -15.16
CA VAL A 106 -6.74 -11.38 -15.82
C VAL A 106 -5.79 -10.57 -16.70
N SER A 107 -6.13 -10.41 -17.98
CA SER A 107 -5.40 -9.50 -18.88
C SER A 107 -5.86 -8.05 -18.68
N ASN A 108 -5.22 -7.08 -19.34
CA ASN A 108 -5.67 -5.69 -19.31
C ASN A 108 -6.96 -5.50 -20.14
N LEU A 109 -8.09 -5.98 -19.60
CA LEU A 109 -9.39 -6.00 -20.27
C LEU A 109 -9.93 -4.61 -20.58
N SER A 110 -9.60 -3.63 -19.74
CA SER A 110 -10.00 -2.23 -19.94
C SER A 110 -9.06 -1.44 -20.84
N GLY A 111 -7.92 -2.02 -21.22
CA GLY A 111 -6.93 -1.39 -22.09
C GLY A 111 -6.23 -0.19 -21.45
N VAL A 112 -6.25 -0.09 -20.11
CA VAL A 112 -5.75 1.09 -19.39
C VAL A 112 -4.25 1.00 -19.07
N ALA A 113 -3.58 2.15 -19.03
CA ALA A 113 -2.14 2.24 -18.80
C ALA A 113 -1.85 3.26 -17.69
N PRO A 114 -1.15 2.84 -16.61
CA PRO A 114 -0.67 1.47 -16.35
C PRO A 114 -1.80 0.46 -16.05
N PRO A 115 -1.55 -0.86 -16.17
CA PRO A 115 -2.55 -1.88 -15.87
C PRO A 115 -2.67 -2.21 -14.37
N ASP A 116 -1.71 -1.81 -13.53
CA ASP A 116 -1.66 -2.03 -12.07
C ASP A 116 -2.17 -3.41 -11.65
N THR A 117 -1.42 -4.43 -12.06
CA THR A 117 -1.75 -5.83 -11.79
C THR A 117 -1.35 -6.21 -10.37
N ASP A 118 -2.30 -6.72 -9.60
CA ASP A 118 -2.11 -7.15 -8.21
C ASP A 118 -2.89 -8.45 -7.96
N GLY A 119 -2.42 -9.31 -7.05
CA GLY A 119 -3.03 -10.61 -6.84
C GLY A 119 -2.45 -11.34 -5.64
N ASP A 120 -3.31 -12.06 -4.94
CA ASP A 120 -2.91 -12.81 -3.75
C ASP A 120 -3.61 -14.16 -3.64
N VAL A 121 -3.04 -15.04 -2.83
CA VAL A 121 -3.32 -16.46 -2.73
C VAL A 121 -3.71 -16.81 -1.29
N GLY A 122 -4.99 -17.03 -1.07
CA GLY A 122 -5.49 -17.58 0.18
C GLY A 122 -5.48 -19.12 0.22
N LEU A 123 -6.00 -19.65 1.31
CA LEU A 123 -6.05 -21.10 1.56
C LEU A 123 -6.80 -21.87 0.46
N ASN A 124 -7.91 -21.31 -0.03
CA ASN A 124 -8.81 -21.97 -0.98
C ASN A 124 -8.99 -21.22 -2.30
N HIS A 125 -8.46 -20.00 -2.41
CA HIS A 125 -8.73 -19.10 -3.53
C HIS A 125 -7.46 -18.40 -4.02
N TYR A 126 -7.48 -18.04 -5.30
CA TYR A 126 -6.59 -17.02 -5.86
C TYR A 126 -7.48 -15.89 -6.37
N MET A 127 -7.16 -14.65 -5.99
CA MET A 127 -7.85 -13.47 -6.48
C MET A 127 -6.84 -12.55 -7.13
N GLN A 128 -7.20 -12.00 -8.29
CA GLN A 128 -6.37 -11.03 -9.00
C GLN A 128 -7.21 -9.82 -9.36
N MET A 129 -6.64 -8.64 -9.18
CA MET A 129 -7.15 -7.38 -9.68
C MET A 129 -6.17 -6.79 -10.70
N VAL A 130 -6.72 -6.24 -11.77
CA VAL A 130 -6.00 -5.49 -12.80
C VAL A 130 -6.86 -4.28 -13.06
N ASN A 131 -6.29 -3.08 -13.15
CA ASN A 131 -7.05 -1.83 -13.22
C ASN A 131 -8.40 -2.00 -13.92
N LEU A 132 -9.45 -1.74 -13.14
CA LEU A 132 -10.87 -1.79 -13.52
C LEU A 132 -11.52 -3.17 -13.62
N SER A 133 -10.80 -4.25 -13.32
CA SER A 133 -11.29 -5.63 -13.39
C SER A 133 -10.71 -6.54 -12.30
N PHE A 134 -11.45 -7.60 -11.94
CA PHE A 134 -10.95 -8.66 -11.07
C PHE A 134 -11.53 -10.02 -11.43
N GLN A 135 -10.87 -11.08 -10.94
CA GLN A 135 -11.35 -12.46 -11.05
C GLN A 135 -10.93 -13.28 -9.83
N ILE A 136 -11.76 -14.26 -9.47
CA ILE A 136 -11.54 -15.19 -8.36
C ILE A 136 -11.56 -16.61 -8.93
N TRP A 137 -10.55 -17.40 -8.55
CA TRP A 137 -10.44 -18.83 -8.86
C TRP A 137 -10.35 -19.66 -7.60
N ASP A 138 -10.74 -20.93 -7.68
CA ASP A 138 -10.36 -21.94 -6.70
C ASP A 138 -8.89 -22.38 -6.89
N LYS A 139 -8.32 -23.14 -5.94
CA LYS A 139 -6.94 -23.65 -6.05
C LYS A 139 -6.70 -24.65 -7.20
N ASN A 140 -7.76 -25.15 -7.85
CA ASN A 140 -7.67 -26.04 -9.01
C ASN A 140 -7.67 -25.26 -10.34
N GLY A 141 -7.82 -23.93 -10.30
CA GLY A 141 -7.87 -23.07 -11.48
C GLY A 141 -9.27 -22.90 -12.08
N ASN A 142 -10.33 -23.37 -11.40
CA ASN A 142 -11.70 -23.12 -11.84
C ASN A 142 -12.09 -21.68 -11.51
N SER A 143 -12.70 -20.98 -12.47
CA SER A 143 -13.26 -19.65 -12.23
C SER A 143 -14.48 -19.75 -11.32
N LEU A 144 -14.46 -19.02 -10.21
CA LEU A 144 -15.59 -18.94 -9.26
C LEU A 144 -16.40 -17.66 -9.46
N TYR A 145 -15.72 -16.55 -9.75
CA TYR A 145 -16.38 -15.26 -9.98
C TYR A 145 -15.55 -14.39 -10.93
N GLY A 146 -16.22 -13.72 -11.87
CA GLY A 146 -15.59 -12.86 -12.86
C GLY A 146 -15.14 -13.56 -14.16
N PRO A 147 -14.39 -12.87 -15.03
CA PRO A 147 -13.88 -11.52 -14.84
C PRO A 147 -15.02 -10.49 -14.73
N ALA A 148 -14.94 -9.62 -13.73
CA ALA A 148 -15.93 -8.60 -13.42
C ALA A 148 -15.24 -7.23 -13.31
N ALA A 149 -15.96 -6.14 -13.58
CA ALA A 149 -15.46 -4.81 -13.30
C ALA A 149 -15.25 -4.64 -11.79
N SER A 150 -14.19 -3.96 -11.33
CA SER A 150 -13.90 -3.79 -9.90
C SER A 150 -15.07 -3.17 -9.14
N SER A 151 -15.80 -2.23 -9.75
CA SER A 151 -17.05 -1.63 -9.23
C SER A 151 -18.20 -2.60 -8.99
N THR A 152 -18.07 -3.88 -9.34
CA THR A 152 -19.01 -4.94 -8.96
C THR A 152 -18.94 -5.22 -7.46
N LEU A 153 -17.74 -5.21 -6.86
CA LEU A 153 -17.59 -5.43 -5.41
C LEU A 153 -18.22 -4.31 -4.57
N TRP A 154 -18.26 -3.08 -5.11
CA TRP A 154 -18.91 -1.93 -4.49
C TRP A 154 -20.31 -1.65 -5.05
N ASP A 155 -20.95 -2.61 -5.73
CA ASP A 155 -22.31 -2.43 -6.20
C ASP A 155 -23.29 -2.23 -5.03
N GLY A 156 -24.19 -1.24 -5.16
CA GLY A 156 -25.09 -0.84 -4.10
C GLY A 156 -24.46 -0.06 -2.93
N PHE A 157 -23.14 0.08 -2.87
CA PHE A 157 -22.48 0.89 -1.84
C PHE A 157 -22.70 2.38 -2.13
N THR A 158 -23.63 2.99 -1.39
CA THR A 158 -24.14 4.33 -1.71
C THR A 158 -23.31 5.42 -1.03
N GLY A 159 -22.84 6.37 -1.84
CA GLY A 159 -22.10 7.57 -1.45
C GLY A 159 -21.61 8.35 -2.68
N PRO A 160 -20.78 9.39 -2.51
CA PRO A 160 -20.18 10.11 -3.64
C PRO A 160 -19.42 9.23 -4.63
N TRP A 161 -18.92 8.07 -4.20
CA TRP A 161 -18.23 7.04 -5.00
C TRP A 161 -19.16 6.08 -5.76
N THR A 162 -20.48 6.23 -5.66
CA THR A 162 -21.42 5.27 -6.27
C THR A 162 -21.20 5.19 -7.78
N GLY A 163 -20.88 3.98 -8.26
CA GLY A 163 -20.70 3.71 -9.69
C GLY A 163 -19.31 4.04 -10.24
N THR A 164 -18.37 4.52 -9.41
CA THR A 164 -16.99 4.69 -9.85
C THR A 164 -16.30 3.35 -10.08
N ASN A 165 -15.34 3.34 -10.99
CA ASN A 165 -14.48 2.21 -11.29
C ASN A 165 -13.16 2.79 -11.76
N ASP A 166 -12.45 3.46 -10.86
CA ASP A 166 -11.42 4.41 -11.27
C ASP A 166 -10.04 3.76 -11.33
N GLY A 167 -9.75 2.75 -10.49
CA GLY A 167 -8.51 1.97 -10.55
C GLY A 167 -7.68 1.95 -9.27
N ASP A 168 -6.37 1.80 -9.45
CA ASP A 168 -5.36 1.60 -8.42
C ASP A 168 -5.70 0.48 -7.41
N PRO A 169 -6.06 -0.73 -7.91
CA PRO A 169 -6.50 -1.79 -7.03
C PRO A 169 -5.34 -2.41 -6.26
N ILE A 170 -5.65 -2.83 -5.03
CA ILE A 170 -4.84 -3.75 -4.25
C ILE A 170 -5.72 -4.89 -3.76
N VAL A 171 -5.21 -6.11 -3.80
CA VAL A 171 -5.82 -7.30 -3.19
C VAL A 171 -4.80 -8.02 -2.33
N LEU A 172 -5.15 -8.26 -1.07
CA LEU A 172 -4.34 -9.01 -0.11
C LEU A 172 -5.18 -10.07 0.60
N TYR A 173 -4.53 -11.12 1.06
CA TYR A 173 -5.09 -12.15 1.92
C TYR A 173 -4.36 -12.10 3.27
N ASP A 174 -5.08 -11.63 4.28
CA ASP A 174 -4.64 -11.69 5.67
C ASP A 174 -4.80 -13.12 6.20
N GLU A 175 -3.74 -13.91 6.06
CA GLU A 175 -3.69 -15.31 6.49
C GLU A 175 -3.79 -15.50 8.01
N TYR A 176 -3.55 -14.45 8.80
CA TYR A 176 -3.66 -14.50 10.25
C TYR A 176 -5.10 -14.36 10.75
N SER A 177 -5.99 -13.79 9.94
CA SER A 177 -7.42 -13.69 10.25
C SER A 177 -8.32 -14.48 9.30
N ASP A 178 -7.75 -15.09 8.24
CA ASP A 178 -8.50 -15.73 7.16
C ASP A 178 -9.47 -14.73 6.49
N ARG A 179 -8.93 -13.61 6.02
CA ARG A 179 -9.69 -12.49 5.45
C ARG A 179 -9.03 -11.99 4.17
N TRP A 180 -9.85 -11.59 3.21
CA TRP A 180 -9.41 -10.90 2.00
C TRP A 180 -9.61 -9.40 2.17
N ILE A 181 -8.72 -8.63 1.59
CA ILE A 181 -8.76 -7.18 1.52
C ILE A 181 -8.73 -6.83 0.02
N ALA A 182 -9.62 -5.95 -0.41
CA ALA A 182 -9.64 -5.46 -1.79
C ALA A 182 -9.91 -3.95 -1.79
N THR A 183 -9.16 -3.20 -2.61
CA THR A 183 -9.26 -1.74 -2.65
C THR A 183 -9.42 -1.21 -4.06
N GLN A 184 -9.90 0.03 -4.14
CA GLN A 184 -9.73 0.91 -5.30
C GLN A 184 -9.81 2.35 -4.80
N PHE A 185 -9.17 3.28 -5.49
CA PHE A 185 -9.53 4.67 -5.31
C PHE A 185 -10.85 5.01 -6.04
N SER A 186 -11.45 6.13 -5.65
CA SER A 186 -12.65 6.68 -6.27
C SER A 186 -12.51 8.19 -6.39
N LEU A 187 -12.66 8.68 -7.62
CA LEU A 187 -12.34 10.03 -8.07
C LEU A 187 -13.56 10.71 -8.73
N PRO A 188 -14.76 10.72 -8.10
CA PRO A 188 -16.00 11.17 -8.74
C PRO A 188 -16.00 12.66 -9.13
N ASN A 189 -15.09 13.45 -8.57
CA ASN A 189 -14.93 14.88 -8.82
C ASN A 189 -13.57 15.23 -9.45
N TYR A 190 -12.90 14.26 -10.08
CA TYR A 190 -11.60 14.49 -10.72
C TYR A 190 -11.63 15.69 -11.69
N PRO A 191 -10.65 16.61 -11.66
CA PRO A 191 -9.41 16.61 -10.86
C PRO A 191 -9.50 17.40 -9.54
N SER A 192 -10.69 17.81 -9.09
CA SER A 192 -10.87 18.81 -8.03
C SER A 192 -11.08 18.24 -6.62
N GLY A 193 -11.41 16.95 -6.51
CA GLY A 193 -11.76 16.32 -5.23
C GLY A 193 -13.15 16.74 -4.69
N PRO A 194 -13.57 16.22 -3.53
CA PRO A 194 -12.89 15.22 -2.70
C PRO A 194 -12.65 13.90 -3.43
N PHE A 195 -11.62 13.18 -2.97
CA PHE A 195 -11.23 11.85 -3.44
C PHE A 195 -11.48 10.82 -2.35
N TYR A 196 -11.51 9.53 -2.69
CA TYR A 196 -11.78 8.47 -1.72
C TYR A 196 -10.89 7.27 -1.97
N GLU A 197 -10.53 6.57 -0.90
CA GLU A 197 -10.05 5.19 -0.95
C GLU A 197 -11.20 4.28 -0.47
N LEU A 198 -11.62 3.35 -1.33
CA LEU A 198 -12.63 2.36 -1.01
C LEU A 198 -11.92 1.06 -0.62
N ILE A 199 -12.27 0.53 0.54
CA ILE A 199 -11.62 -0.67 1.08
C ILE A 199 -12.72 -1.67 1.45
N ALA A 200 -12.57 -2.91 1.01
CA ALA A 200 -13.44 -4.02 1.36
C ALA A 200 -12.64 -5.07 2.13
N VAL A 201 -13.21 -5.58 3.23
CA VAL A 201 -12.66 -6.72 4.00
C VAL A 201 -13.71 -7.84 4.01
N SER A 202 -13.35 -9.04 3.54
CA SER A 202 -14.28 -10.16 3.51
C SER A 202 -14.67 -10.59 4.92
N GLU A 203 -15.84 -11.20 5.12
CA GLU A 203 -16.25 -11.69 6.44
C GLU A 203 -15.57 -13.02 6.80
N THR A 204 -15.07 -13.75 5.81
CA THR A 204 -14.42 -15.07 5.93
C THR A 204 -13.32 -15.25 4.88
N GLY A 205 -12.62 -16.39 4.87
CA GLY A 205 -11.65 -16.75 3.83
C GLY A 205 -12.21 -17.00 2.43
N ASP A 206 -13.54 -16.91 2.26
CA ASP A 206 -14.22 -16.99 0.98
C ASP A 206 -14.47 -15.58 0.41
N PRO A 207 -13.71 -15.14 -0.62
CA PRO A 207 -13.88 -13.83 -1.25
C PRO A 207 -15.15 -13.72 -2.11
N THR A 208 -15.87 -14.82 -2.35
CA THR A 208 -17.18 -14.80 -3.03
C THR A 208 -18.35 -14.55 -2.05
N GLY A 209 -18.07 -14.56 -0.75
CA GLY A 209 -19.02 -14.34 0.33
C GLY A 209 -19.30 -12.87 0.64
N ALA A 210 -19.56 -12.59 1.92
CA ALA A 210 -19.87 -11.25 2.42
C ALA A 210 -18.62 -10.37 2.58
N TRP A 211 -18.80 -9.05 2.49
CA TRP A 211 -17.73 -8.06 2.63
C TRP A 211 -18.19 -6.85 3.43
N TYR A 212 -17.38 -6.37 4.37
CA TYR A 212 -17.52 -5.05 4.98
C TYR A 212 -16.84 -4.03 4.08
N ARG A 213 -17.55 -2.98 3.69
CA ARG A 213 -17.05 -1.96 2.74
C ARG A 213 -16.97 -0.61 3.43
N TYR A 214 -15.82 0.04 3.27
CA TYR A 214 -15.47 1.29 3.91
C TYR A 214 -15.09 2.30 2.83
N ALA A 215 -15.40 3.57 3.07
CA ALA A 215 -14.94 4.69 2.26
C ALA A 215 -14.25 5.74 3.13
N TYR A 216 -12.98 6.03 2.84
CA TYR A 216 -12.22 7.07 3.51
C TYR A 216 -11.97 8.23 2.55
N GLU A 217 -12.34 9.44 2.96
CA GLU A 217 -12.13 10.66 2.17
C GLU A 217 -10.65 11.08 2.16
N PHE A 218 -10.18 11.71 1.09
CA PHE A 218 -8.88 12.37 1.01
C PHE A 218 -8.99 13.74 0.33
N ALA A 219 -8.23 14.71 0.85
CA ALA A 219 -8.17 16.06 0.28
C ALA A 219 -7.24 16.12 -0.94
N ASN A 220 -6.12 15.39 -0.89
CA ASN A 220 -5.23 15.15 -2.02
C ASN A 220 -5.59 13.81 -2.64
N MET A 221 -5.41 13.65 -3.96
CA MET A 221 -5.65 12.37 -4.62
C MET A 221 -4.67 11.32 -4.07
N PRO A 222 -5.14 10.16 -3.56
CA PRO A 222 -4.33 9.14 -2.92
C PRO A 222 -3.81 8.10 -3.94
N ASP A 223 -2.98 8.54 -4.88
CA ASP A 223 -2.51 7.73 -6.01
C ASP A 223 -1.45 6.71 -5.59
N TYR A 224 -1.34 5.64 -6.38
CA TYR A 224 -0.35 4.59 -6.23
C TYR A 224 -0.31 3.98 -4.81
N PRO A 225 -1.46 3.56 -4.25
CA PRO A 225 -1.50 2.93 -2.95
C PRO A 225 -0.67 1.64 -2.93
N LYS A 226 -0.05 1.37 -1.78
CA LYS A 226 0.65 0.11 -1.49
C LYS A 226 0.26 -0.31 -0.09
N PHE A 227 -0.30 -1.51 0.06
CA PHE A 227 -0.78 -2.02 1.34
C PHE A 227 0.16 -3.12 1.87
N GLY A 228 0.10 -3.34 3.17
CA GLY A 228 0.69 -4.49 3.85
C GLY A 228 -0.11 -4.84 5.11
N VAL A 229 -0.18 -6.12 5.40
CA VAL A 229 -0.77 -6.66 6.63
C VAL A 229 0.29 -6.63 7.73
N TRP A 230 -0.08 -6.10 8.90
CA TRP A 230 0.72 -6.22 10.13
C TRP A 230 -0.19 -6.61 11.30
N PRO A 231 0.32 -7.20 12.39
CA PRO A 231 -0.52 -7.68 13.49
C PRO A 231 -1.43 -6.62 14.11
N ASP A 232 -0.97 -5.37 14.20
CA ASP A 232 -1.68 -4.24 14.81
C ASP A 232 -2.51 -3.42 13.82
N GLY A 233 -2.35 -3.57 12.50
CA GLY A 233 -3.02 -2.70 11.54
C GLY A 233 -2.84 -3.13 10.09
N TYR A 234 -3.73 -2.64 9.22
CA TYR A 234 -3.46 -2.64 7.78
C TYR A 234 -2.78 -1.34 7.42
N TYR A 235 -1.53 -1.42 6.99
CA TYR A 235 -0.71 -0.28 6.64
C TYR A 235 -0.86 -0.02 5.16
N PHE A 236 -0.98 1.24 4.78
CA PHE A 236 -0.84 1.60 3.38
C PHE A 236 -0.22 2.96 3.18
N THR A 237 0.43 3.15 2.05
CA THR A 237 1.09 4.41 1.70
C THR A 237 0.59 4.92 0.38
N ILE A 238 0.56 6.24 0.21
CA ILE A 238 0.03 6.91 -0.98
C ILE A 238 0.97 8.01 -1.46
N ASN A 239 0.97 8.23 -2.77
CA ASN A 239 1.46 9.47 -3.37
C ASN A 239 0.33 10.49 -3.40
N GLN A 240 0.51 11.61 -2.70
CA GLN A 240 -0.51 12.65 -2.63
C GLN A 240 -0.38 13.60 -3.82
N PHE A 241 -1.49 13.90 -4.49
CA PHE A 241 -1.53 14.94 -5.54
C PHE A 241 -2.58 16.01 -5.21
N ALA A 242 -2.14 17.27 -5.09
CA ALA A 242 -2.98 18.37 -4.64
C ALA A 242 -3.87 18.90 -5.78
N PRO A 243 -5.21 18.96 -5.59
CA PRO A 243 -6.12 19.51 -6.58
C PRO A 243 -6.01 21.04 -6.69
N PRO A 244 -6.47 21.65 -7.79
CA PRO A 244 -7.00 21.00 -8.99
C PRO A 244 -5.91 20.66 -10.01
N SER A 245 -4.67 21.13 -9.81
CA SER A 245 -3.57 20.95 -10.76
C SER A 245 -2.89 19.59 -10.65
N LEU A 246 -3.21 18.82 -9.61
CA LEU A 246 -2.66 17.49 -9.31
C LEU A 246 -1.13 17.49 -9.32
N ASN A 247 -0.55 18.51 -8.68
CA ASN A 247 0.89 18.55 -8.44
C ASN A 247 1.23 17.62 -7.27
N PHE A 248 2.38 16.96 -7.35
CA PHE A 248 2.88 16.12 -6.28
C PHE A 248 2.97 16.91 -4.97
N ALA A 249 2.31 16.38 -3.94
CA ALA A 249 2.14 16.98 -2.61
C ALA A 249 2.85 16.18 -1.51
N GLY A 250 3.62 15.15 -1.89
CA GLY A 250 4.39 14.30 -0.98
C GLY A 250 3.75 12.95 -0.75
N ALA A 251 4.33 12.20 0.18
CA ALA A 251 3.81 10.88 0.55
C ALA A 251 2.97 10.94 1.82
N GLY A 252 2.00 10.03 1.90
CA GLY A 252 1.21 9.76 3.09
C GLY A 252 1.42 8.33 3.56
N VAL A 253 1.44 8.12 4.88
CA VAL A 253 1.34 6.80 5.51
C VAL A 253 0.01 6.75 6.24
N CYS A 254 -0.73 5.69 6.00
CA CYS A 254 -2.03 5.42 6.60
C CYS A 254 -1.96 4.11 7.35
N VAL A 255 -2.63 4.03 8.51
CA VAL A 255 -2.81 2.78 9.26
C VAL A 255 -4.27 2.62 9.61
N LEU A 256 -4.87 1.50 9.22
CA LEU A 256 -6.26 1.16 9.49
C LEU A 256 -6.35 0.21 10.67
N ASP A 257 -7.36 0.40 11.53
CA ASP A 257 -7.65 -0.48 12.66
C ASP A 257 -8.12 -1.84 12.13
N ARG A 258 -7.16 -2.74 12.01
CA ARG A 258 -7.36 -4.09 11.48
C ARG A 258 -8.40 -4.86 12.28
N ALA A 259 -8.37 -4.77 13.61
CA ALA A 259 -9.28 -5.50 14.48
C ALA A 259 -10.72 -5.01 14.30
N ALA A 260 -10.92 -3.68 14.27
CA ALA A 260 -12.21 -3.07 13.99
C ALA A 260 -12.74 -3.46 12.61
N MET A 261 -11.90 -3.39 11.58
CA MET A 261 -12.29 -3.72 10.20
C MET A 261 -12.70 -5.19 10.01
N ILE A 262 -11.95 -6.13 10.61
CA ILE A 262 -12.27 -7.57 10.59
C ILE A 262 -13.59 -7.85 11.30
N SER A 263 -13.93 -7.06 12.32
CA SER A 263 -15.18 -7.19 13.07
C SER A 263 -16.38 -6.50 12.41
N GLY A 264 -16.16 -5.75 11.32
CA GLY A 264 -17.21 -4.97 10.67
C GLY A 264 -17.65 -3.74 11.46
N ASP A 265 -16.75 -3.09 12.21
CA ASP A 265 -17.09 -1.88 12.95
C ASP A 265 -17.20 -0.67 12.01
N PRO A 266 -18.37 -0.01 11.91
CA PRO A 266 -18.54 1.20 11.09
C PRO A 266 -17.66 2.38 11.49
N ASN A 267 -16.98 2.33 12.64
CA ASN A 267 -16.08 3.38 13.13
C ASN A 267 -14.60 2.98 13.08
N ALA A 268 -14.23 1.93 12.33
CA ALA A 268 -12.84 1.52 12.16
C ALA A 268 -11.96 2.73 11.83
N GLN A 269 -10.95 3.00 12.66
CA GLN A 269 -10.17 4.21 12.53
C GLN A 269 -9.08 4.07 11.48
N MET A 270 -8.72 5.20 10.86
CA MET A 270 -7.54 5.37 10.04
C MET A 270 -6.68 6.49 10.62
N LEU A 271 -5.44 6.15 10.97
CA LEU A 271 -4.39 7.11 11.28
C LEU A 271 -3.75 7.58 9.97
N PHE A 272 -3.53 8.88 9.83
CA PHE A 272 -2.88 9.47 8.65
C PHE A 272 -1.68 10.31 9.08
N PHE A 273 -0.53 9.99 8.50
CA PHE A 273 0.75 10.67 8.69
C PHE A 273 1.20 11.27 7.36
N ASN A 274 1.38 12.58 7.33
CA ASN A 274 2.00 13.25 6.21
C ASN A 274 3.51 13.32 6.42
N ILE A 275 4.26 12.64 5.55
CA ILE A 275 5.72 12.55 5.66
C ILE A 275 6.44 13.57 4.76
N GLY A 276 5.67 14.45 4.10
CA GLY A 276 6.18 15.59 3.35
C GLY A 276 6.57 15.28 1.90
N THR A 277 7.02 16.32 1.20
CA THR A 277 7.25 16.34 -0.26
C THR A 277 8.58 15.74 -0.72
N SER A 278 9.44 15.33 0.23
CA SER A 278 10.76 14.78 -0.08
C SER A 278 10.75 13.29 -0.39
N TYR A 279 9.60 12.63 -0.22
CA TYR A 279 9.44 11.19 -0.37
C TYR A 279 8.19 10.89 -1.20
N GLY A 280 8.23 9.77 -1.91
CA GLY A 280 7.14 9.22 -2.73
C GLY A 280 7.30 7.71 -2.83
N SER A 281 6.24 7.01 -3.20
CA SER A 281 6.23 5.57 -3.49
C SER A 281 6.87 4.76 -2.36
N LEU A 282 6.44 5.02 -1.11
CA LEU A 282 6.83 4.18 0.01
C LEU A 282 6.19 2.80 -0.13
N LEU A 283 6.79 1.82 0.54
CA LEU A 283 6.26 0.47 0.66
C LEU A 283 6.17 0.12 2.15
N PRO A 284 4.98 -0.17 2.70
CA PRO A 284 4.88 -0.77 4.01
C PRO A 284 5.34 -2.23 3.97
N ALA A 285 5.83 -2.75 5.09
CA ALA A 285 6.09 -4.16 5.23
C ALA A 285 4.77 -4.93 5.24
N ASP A 286 4.78 -6.08 4.59
CA ASP A 286 3.69 -7.05 4.57
C ASP A 286 4.14 -8.32 5.29
N ALA A 287 3.32 -8.79 6.23
CA ALA A 287 3.65 -9.93 7.09
C ALA A 287 3.17 -11.24 6.47
N ASP A 288 4.06 -11.94 5.77
CA ASP A 288 3.75 -13.24 5.16
C ASP A 288 4.29 -14.46 5.94
N GLY A 289 3.57 -15.57 5.79
CA GLY A 289 3.85 -16.89 6.31
C GLY A 289 3.13 -17.25 7.61
N ALA A 290 3.30 -18.51 8.03
CA ALA A 290 2.65 -19.04 9.22
C ALA A 290 3.11 -18.44 10.57
N THR A 291 4.15 -17.59 10.56
CA THR A 291 4.73 -17.00 11.78
C THR A 291 4.53 -15.50 11.75
N GLN A 292 3.67 -15.01 12.64
CA GLN A 292 3.49 -13.57 12.82
C GLN A 292 4.78 -12.90 13.27
N PRO A 293 4.98 -11.61 12.92
CA PRO A 293 5.95 -10.76 13.58
C PRO A 293 5.84 -10.85 15.10
N ALA A 294 6.97 -10.76 15.81
CA ALA A 294 6.96 -10.81 17.27
C ALA A 294 6.17 -9.63 17.85
N ALA A 295 5.58 -9.83 19.03
CA ALA A 295 4.84 -8.75 19.71
C ALA A 295 5.70 -7.48 19.85
N ASN A 296 5.09 -6.32 19.60
CA ASN A 296 5.73 -4.99 19.60
C ASN A 296 6.80 -4.81 18.51
N THR A 297 6.82 -5.63 17.47
CA THR A 297 7.66 -5.34 16.28
C THR A 297 6.96 -4.23 15.49
N PRO A 298 7.63 -3.10 15.21
CA PRO A 298 7.04 -2.04 14.40
C PRO A 298 6.83 -2.52 12.96
N ASN A 299 5.87 -1.93 12.25
CA ASN A 299 5.83 -2.05 10.80
C ASN A 299 6.99 -1.24 10.20
N TYR A 300 7.71 -1.81 9.22
CA TYR A 300 8.79 -1.13 8.54
C TYR A 300 8.32 -0.53 7.23
N LEU A 301 8.54 0.77 7.04
CA LEU A 301 8.26 1.46 5.78
C LEU A 301 9.57 1.68 5.03
N MET A 302 9.58 1.40 3.73
CA MET A 302 10.76 1.56 2.87
C MET A 302 10.51 2.62 1.80
N ASN A 303 11.51 3.46 1.55
CA ASN A 303 11.60 4.29 0.34
C ASN A 303 12.96 4.08 -0.30
N MET A 304 12.98 3.97 -1.63
CA MET A 304 14.19 4.01 -2.42
C MET A 304 14.30 5.33 -3.18
N SER A 305 15.49 5.91 -3.16
CA SER A 305 15.88 7.08 -3.93
C SER A 305 17.28 6.87 -4.50
N SER A 306 17.80 7.83 -5.26
CA SER A 306 19.08 7.65 -5.94
C SER A 306 20.21 7.40 -4.93
N ASN A 307 20.75 6.17 -4.97
CA ASN A 307 21.76 5.65 -4.03
C ASN A 307 21.39 5.76 -2.55
N LEU A 308 20.10 5.82 -2.21
CA LEU A 308 19.66 5.96 -0.82
C LEU A 308 18.43 5.10 -0.53
N LEU A 309 18.61 4.17 0.39
CA LEU A 309 17.54 3.40 1.01
C LEU A 309 17.16 4.06 2.35
N ARG A 310 15.88 4.36 2.54
CA ARG A 310 15.34 4.89 3.79
C ARG A 310 14.37 3.89 4.39
N ILE A 311 14.48 3.71 5.70
CA ILE A 311 13.61 2.84 6.48
C ILE A 311 13.04 3.66 7.64
N TRP A 312 11.74 3.55 7.86
CA TRP A 312 11.06 4.07 9.04
C TRP A 312 10.44 2.90 9.82
N GLU A 313 10.30 3.10 11.11
CA GLU A 313 9.55 2.22 12.01
C GLU A 313 8.25 2.93 12.37
N ALA A 314 7.13 2.23 12.21
CA ALA A 314 5.81 2.67 12.66
C ALA A 314 5.33 1.72 13.76
N ASP A 315 5.08 2.28 14.94
CA ASP A 315 4.55 1.58 16.11
C ASP A 315 3.27 2.30 16.51
N ILE A 316 2.14 1.58 16.49
CA ILE A 316 0.81 2.16 16.66
C ILE A 316 0.18 1.68 17.97
N ASP A 317 -0.16 2.65 18.81
CA ASP A 317 -0.95 2.47 20.03
C ASP A 317 -2.36 3.01 19.78
N TRP A 318 -3.35 2.10 19.70
CA TRP A 318 -4.75 2.38 19.34
C TRP A 318 -5.57 2.98 20.49
#